data_AF-A0A1S4EES7-F1
#
_entry.id   AF-A0A1S4EES7-F1
#
_cell.length_a   1.000
_cell.length_b   1.000
_cell.length_c   1.000
_cell.angle_alpha   90.00
_cell.angle_beta   90.00
_cell.angle_gamma   90.00
#
_symmetry.space_group_name_H-M   'P 1'
#
loop_
_entity.id
_entity.type
_entity.pdbx_description
1 polymer ?
#
loop_
_entity_poly.entity_id
_entity_poly.type
_entity_poly.pdbx_seq_one_letter_code
_entity_poly.pdbx_strand_id
1 'polypeptide(L)'
;MSLIILQNVKNIKKLVSGTQILVRMASSGYRIEADTFGELQVPNDKYYGAQTVRSTINFPIGGETERMPLPVITAMGTLKKAAAQVNKEFGLDAKVADAISKAADEVISGKLYAEHFPLVIWQTGSGTQTNMNTNEVISNRAIEILGGTLGSKTPVHPNDHVNKSQSSNDTFPTAMHIAVAVEINQKLIPSLEALHYAMDKKRKEFNHIIKIGRTHTQDATPLTLGQEFSGYVTQLKYSIDRVRDTLPRLYFLALGGTAVGTALTHCVPWSNVCLFGARSGYLKETQNGGYLGYSGDFEKNVWGTFCSH
;
A
#
# COMPACT_ATOMS: atom_id res chain seq x y z
N MET A 1 -17.57 -9.29 -52.75
CA MET A 1 -17.06 -9.64 -51.40
C MET A 1 -16.24 -8.50 -50.78
N SER A 2 -16.57 -7.22 -51.06
CA SER A 2 -15.83 -6.04 -50.56
C SER A 2 -16.71 -4.89 -50.07
N LEU A 3 -18.02 -5.12 -49.86
CA LEU A 3 -18.93 -4.11 -49.30
C LEU A 3 -19.48 -4.45 -47.90
N ILE A 4 -19.40 -5.70 -47.45
CA ILE A 4 -19.95 -6.12 -46.14
C ILE A 4 -18.98 -5.80 -44.97
N ILE A 5 -17.69 -5.63 -45.24
CA ILE A 5 -16.69 -5.35 -44.20
C ILE A 5 -16.70 -3.85 -43.79
N LEU A 6 -17.06 -2.93 -44.68
CA LEU A 6 -17.06 -1.48 -44.40
C LEU A 6 -18.27 -0.99 -43.59
N GLN A 7 -19.39 -1.71 -43.60
CA GLN A 7 -20.56 -1.37 -42.78
C GLN A 7 -20.41 -1.81 -41.31
N ASN A 8 -19.62 -2.86 -41.02
CA ASN A 8 -19.35 -3.28 -39.65
C ASN A 8 -18.36 -2.36 -38.91
N VAL A 9 -17.44 -1.68 -39.62
CA VAL A 9 -16.50 -0.73 -38.99
C VAL A 9 -17.19 0.57 -38.57
N LYS A 10 -18.26 1.01 -39.26
CA LYS A 10 -19.06 2.18 -38.85
C LYS A 10 -19.95 1.91 -37.64
N ASN A 11 -20.44 0.69 -37.46
CA ASN A 11 -21.24 0.31 -36.28
C ASN A 11 -20.40 0.08 -35.03
N ILE A 12 -19.14 -0.36 -35.16
CA ILE A 12 -18.22 -0.48 -34.02
C ILE A 12 -17.82 0.89 -33.46
N LYS A 13 -17.65 1.92 -34.30
CA LYS A 13 -17.41 3.29 -33.80
C LYS A 13 -18.62 3.91 -33.07
N LYS A 14 -19.83 3.41 -33.31
CA LYS A 14 -21.05 3.85 -32.61
C LYS A 14 -21.27 3.11 -31.28
N LEU A 15 -20.72 1.90 -31.13
CA LEU A 15 -20.72 1.12 -29.89
C LEU A 15 -19.60 1.53 -28.92
N VAL A 16 -18.52 2.16 -29.41
CA VAL A 16 -17.44 2.71 -28.56
C VAL A 16 -17.72 4.15 -28.11
N SER A 17 -18.78 4.80 -28.60
CA SER A 17 -19.24 6.12 -28.09
C SER A 17 -20.39 6.03 -27.09
N GLY A 18 -20.74 4.81 -26.63
CA GLY A 18 -21.95 4.55 -25.83
C GLY A 18 -21.70 4.06 -24.41
N THR A 19 -20.47 3.73 -24.03
CA THR A 19 -20.15 3.35 -22.65
C THR A 19 -19.73 4.58 -21.87
N GLN A 20 -20.67 5.52 -21.71
CA GLN A 20 -20.68 6.33 -20.50
C GLN A 20 -20.82 5.33 -19.35
N ILE A 21 -19.70 5.04 -18.70
CA ILE A 21 -19.70 4.54 -17.34
C ILE A 21 -20.50 5.58 -16.57
N LEU A 22 -21.78 5.28 -16.34
CA LEU A 22 -22.67 5.98 -15.42
C LEU A 22 -22.10 5.75 -14.02
N VAL A 23 -21.01 6.48 -13.72
CA VAL A 23 -20.76 6.97 -12.38
C VAL A 23 -22.07 7.64 -11.99
N ARG A 24 -22.73 7.13 -10.94
CA ARG A 24 -23.90 7.76 -10.35
C ARG A 24 -23.54 9.21 -10.06
N MET A 25 -23.90 10.12 -10.97
CA MET A 25 -23.79 11.55 -10.77
C MET A 25 -24.93 11.95 -9.83
N ALA A 26 -24.68 11.83 -8.53
CA ALA A 26 -25.18 12.86 -7.64
C ALA A 26 -24.49 14.16 -8.06
N SER A 27 -25.26 15.23 -8.20
CA SER A 27 -24.85 16.53 -8.71
C SER A 27 -23.85 17.25 -7.80
N SER A 28 -22.59 16.83 -7.78
CA SER A 28 -21.47 17.64 -7.31
C SER A 28 -20.82 18.26 -8.54
N GLY A 29 -20.75 19.60 -8.60
CA GLY A 29 -20.03 20.29 -9.66
C GLY A 29 -18.53 19.93 -9.68
N TYR A 30 -17.78 20.54 -10.59
CA TYR A 30 -16.33 20.40 -10.64
C TYR A 30 -15.65 21.66 -10.11
N ARG A 31 -14.47 21.50 -9.51
CA ARG A 31 -13.50 22.58 -9.29
C ARG A 31 -12.37 22.45 -10.29
N ILE A 32 -11.77 23.58 -10.63
CA ILE A 32 -10.57 23.61 -11.45
C ILE A 32 -9.36 23.53 -10.53
N GLU A 33 -8.53 22.51 -10.75
CA GLU A 33 -7.19 22.45 -10.15
C GLU A 33 -6.14 22.43 -11.25
N ALA A 34 -5.00 23.07 -11.00
CA ALA A 34 -3.86 23.06 -11.89
C ALA A 34 -2.68 22.29 -11.29
N ASP A 35 -1.97 21.59 -12.18
CA ASP A 35 -0.60 21.12 -11.99
C ASP A 35 0.31 21.76 -13.05
N THR A 36 1.58 21.33 -13.15
CA THR A 36 2.55 21.87 -14.10
C THR A 36 2.17 21.63 -15.57
N PHE A 37 1.26 20.71 -15.86
CA PHE A 37 0.78 20.39 -17.20
C PHE A 37 -0.56 21.08 -17.54
N GLY A 38 -1.06 21.94 -16.64
CA GLY A 38 -2.25 22.76 -16.86
C GLY A 38 -3.43 22.37 -15.99
N GLU A 39 -4.60 22.89 -16.36
CA GLU A 39 -5.84 22.78 -15.59
C GLU A 39 -6.58 21.46 -15.86
N LEU A 40 -7.22 20.94 -14.82
CA LEU A 40 -8.10 19.77 -14.86
C LEU A 40 -9.35 19.99 -14.01
N GLN A 41 -10.45 19.39 -14.45
CA GLN A 41 -11.70 19.36 -13.70
C GLN A 41 -11.65 18.23 -12.66
N VAL A 42 -11.82 18.59 -11.40
CA VAL A 42 -11.83 17.65 -10.26
C VAL A 42 -13.22 17.69 -9.60
N PRO A 43 -13.87 16.56 -9.31
CA PRO A 43 -15.18 16.56 -8.66
C PRO A 43 -15.15 17.26 -7.29
N ASN A 44 -16.15 18.09 -6.99
CA ASN A 44 -16.21 18.89 -5.75
C ASN A 44 -16.29 18.06 -4.47
N ASP A 45 -16.83 16.85 -4.56
CA ASP A 45 -16.99 15.90 -3.45
C ASP A 45 -15.75 15.03 -3.20
N LYS A 46 -14.63 15.29 -3.89
CA LYS A 46 -13.42 14.46 -3.81
C LYS A 46 -12.21 15.23 -3.31
N TYR A 47 -11.49 14.67 -2.34
CA TYR A 47 -10.29 15.27 -1.76
C TYR A 47 -9.02 15.13 -2.61
N TYR A 48 -8.95 14.21 -3.58
CA TYR A 48 -7.80 14.16 -4.50
C TYR A 48 -7.78 15.36 -5.45
N GLY A 49 -6.64 15.62 -6.09
CA GLY A 49 -6.42 16.82 -6.92
C GLY A 49 -6.07 16.51 -8.38
N ALA A 50 -5.47 17.51 -9.03
CA ALA A 50 -5.15 17.46 -10.46
C ALA A 50 -4.24 16.28 -10.85
N GLN A 51 -3.22 15.96 -10.07
CA GLN A 51 -2.28 14.88 -10.45
C GLN A 51 -2.95 13.51 -10.36
N THR A 52 -3.82 13.31 -9.38
CA THR A 52 -4.62 12.08 -9.28
C THR A 52 -5.54 11.93 -10.48
N VAL A 53 -6.29 12.98 -10.85
CA VAL A 53 -7.16 12.94 -12.04
C VAL A 53 -6.35 12.66 -13.30
N ARG A 54 -5.22 13.33 -13.48
CA ARG A 54 -4.33 13.08 -14.63
C ARG A 54 -3.87 11.64 -14.69
N SER A 55 -3.52 11.04 -13.54
CA SER A 55 -3.13 9.64 -13.46
C SER A 55 -4.26 8.70 -13.88
N THR A 56 -5.51 8.96 -13.49
CA THR A 56 -6.65 8.12 -13.91
C THR A 56 -6.87 8.14 -15.43
N ILE A 57 -6.56 9.27 -16.08
CA ILE A 57 -6.65 9.42 -17.54
C ILE A 57 -5.49 8.70 -18.24
N ASN A 58 -4.27 8.80 -17.68
CA ASN A 58 -3.06 8.27 -18.30
C ASN A 58 -2.89 6.76 -18.12
N PHE A 59 -3.45 6.19 -17.04
CA PHE A 59 -3.34 4.77 -16.71
C PHE A 59 -4.72 4.10 -16.61
N PRO A 60 -5.50 4.00 -17.72
CA PRO A 60 -6.79 3.34 -17.73
C PRO A 60 -6.63 1.81 -17.84
N ILE A 61 -5.80 1.23 -16.98
CA ILE A 61 -5.44 -0.20 -17.00
C ILE A 61 -5.92 -0.84 -15.70
N GLY A 62 -6.78 -1.85 -15.84
CA GLY A 62 -7.39 -2.57 -14.73
C GLY A 62 -8.73 -2.00 -14.27
N GLY A 63 -9.23 -2.46 -13.13
CA GLY A 63 -10.53 -2.07 -12.59
C GLY A 63 -10.53 -1.80 -11.08
N GLU A 64 -11.73 -1.75 -10.47
CA GLU A 64 -11.87 -1.49 -9.02
C GLU A 64 -11.14 -2.52 -8.15
N THR A 65 -11.04 -3.76 -8.62
CA THR A 65 -10.31 -4.87 -7.97
C THR A 65 -8.79 -4.72 -8.02
N GLU A 66 -8.27 -3.87 -8.89
CA GLU A 66 -6.84 -3.63 -9.11
C GLU A 66 -6.43 -2.22 -8.68
N ARG A 67 -7.24 -1.57 -7.83
CA ARG A 67 -6.85 -0.35 -7.14
C ARG A 67 -5.71 -0.63 -6.17
N MET A 68 -4.96 0.43 -5.85
CA MET A 68 -3.90 0.35 -4.85
C MET A 68 -4.44 -0.21 -3.54
N PRO A 69 -3.90 -1.31 -2.98
CA PRO A 69 -4.51 -1.98 -1.84
C PRO A 69 -4.64 -1.08 -0.60
N LEU A 70 -5.74 -1.24 0.15
CA LEU A 70 -5.99 -0.51 1.39
C LEU A 70 -4.81 -0.55 2.39
N PRO A 71 -4.09 -1.68 2.59
CA PRO A 71 -2.91 -1.70 3.47
C PRO A 71 -1.82 -0.72 3.03
N VAL A 72 -1.61 -0.54 1.72
CA VAL A 72 -0.64 0.42 1.18
C VAL A 72 -1.10 1.85 1.45
N ILE A 73 -2.38 2.17 1.22
CA ILE A 73 -2.93 3.50 1.52
C ILE A 73 -2.88 3.82 3.02
N THR A 74 -3.17 2.84 3.86
CA THR A 74 -3.07 2.96 5.34
C THR A 74 -1.62 3.21 5.77
N ALA A 75 -0.67 2.49 5.17
CA ALA A 75 0.76 2.69 5.42
C ALA A 75 1.24 4.07 4.96
N MET A 76 0.77 4.55 3.80
CA MET A 76 1.02 5.91 3.32
C MET A 76 0.49 6.95 4.31
N GLY A 77 -0.74 6.80 4.82
CA GLY A 77 -1.29 7.66 5.87
C GLY A 77 -0.42 7.68 7.14
N THR A 78 0.01 6.51 7.60
CA THR A 78 0.91 6.36 8.77
C THR A 78 2.23 7.11 8.56
N LEU A 79 2.84 6.94 7.38
CA LEU A 79 4.06 7.62 6.99
C LEU A 79 3.87 9.14 6.99
N LYS A 80 2.81 9.65 6.35
CA LYS A 80 2.57 11.10 6.24
C LYS A 80 2.29 11.74 7.59
N LYS A 81 1.61 11.04 8.50
CA LYS A 81 1.44 11.49 9.89
C LYS A 81 2.79 11.63 10.60
N ALA A 82 3.62 10.59 10.56
CA ALA A 82 4.92 10.61 11.23
C ALA A 82 5.85 11.69 10.63
N ALA A 83 5.83 11.85 9.31
CA ALA A 83 6.56 12.91 8.62
C ALA A 83 6.10 14.32 9.06
N ALA A 84 4.80 14.56 9.19
CA ALA A 84 4.28 15.84 9.65
C ALA A 84 4.66 16.15 11.09
N GLN A 85 4.62 15.14 11.98
CA GLN A 85 5.01 15.28 13.38
C GLN A 85 6.49 15.60 13.54
N VAL A 86 7.36 14.91 12.80
CA VAL A 86 8.79 15.24 12.82
C VAL A 86 9.04 16.60 12.19
N ASN A 87 8.44 16.92 11.04
CA ASN A 87 8.61 18.25 10.45
C ASN A 87 8.11 19.38 11.36
N LYS A 88 7.13 19.15 12.25
CA LYS A 88 6.69 20.10 13.29
C LYS A 88 7.83 20.50 14.23
N GLU A 89 8.66 19.55 14.62
CA GLU A 89 9.84 19.79 15.48
C GLU A 89 10.93 20.58 14.74
N PHE A 90 10.92 20.57 13.40
CA PHE A 90 11.92 21.20 12.53
C PHE A 90 11.37 22.37 11.71
N GLY A 91 10.34 23.04 12.21
CA GLY A 91 9.88 24.35 11.70
C GLY A 91 8.68 24.32 10.76
N LEU A 92 7.99 23.20 10.59
CA LEU A 92 6.64 23.20 10.01
C LEU A 92 5.65 23.83 11.00
N ASP A 93 4.79 24.73 10.52
CA ASP A 93 3.77 25.37 11.36
C ASP A 93 2.94 24.33 12.12
N ALA A 94 2.78 24.55 13.42
CA ALA A 94 2.15 23.59 14.32
C ALA A 94 0.68 23.31 13.94
N LYS A 95 -0.07 24.33 13.50
CA LYS A 95 -1.48 24.17 13.12
C LYS A 95 -1.59 23.36 11.83
N VAL A 96 -0.71 23.61 10.86
CA VAL A 96 -0.60 22.83 9.62
C VAL A 96 -0.23 21.38 9.94
N ALA A 97 0.81 21.13 10.74
CA ALA A 97 1.24 19.78 11.10
C ALA A 97 0.15 18.99 11.85
N ASP A 98 -0.58 19.63 12.76
CA ASP A 98 -1.67 19.01 13.52
C ASP A 98 -2.88 18.70 12.62
N ALA A 99 -3.21 19.58 11.67
CA ALA A 99 -4.26 19.33 10.69
C ALA A 99 -3.90 18.18 9.73
N ILE A 100 -2.65 18.13 9.25
CA ILE A 100 -2.13 17.02 8.45
C ILE A 100 -2.21 15.71 9.24
N SER A 101 -1.81 15.72 10.51
CA SER A 101 -1.85 14.53 11.36
C SER A 101 -3.27 14.00 11.55
N LYS A 102 -4.26 14.89 11.76
CA LYS A 102 -5.68 14.52 11.86
C LYS A 102 -6.24 13.99 10.53
N ALA A 103 -5.93 14.62 9.41
CA ALA A 103 -6.33 14.15 8.10
C ALA A 103 -5.71 12.76 7.78
N ALA A 104 -4.45 12.56 8.15
CA ALA A 104 -3.76 11.29 8.01
C ALA A 104 -4.40 10.18 8.87
N ASP A 105 -4.89 10.49 10.08
CA ASP A 105 -5.65 9.54 10.91
C ASP A 105 -6.92 9.03 10.20
N GLU A 106 -7.61 9.88 9.42
CA GLU A 106 -8.76 9.45 8.62
C GLU A 106 -8.36 8.52 7.47
N VAL A 107 -7.19 8.75 6.84
CA VAL A 107 -6.62 7.83 5.85
C VAL A 107 -6.25 6.49 6.51
N ILE A 108 -5.60 6.51 7.67
CA ILE A 108 -5.19 5.31 8.43
C ILE A 108 -6.42 4.49 8.84
N SER A 109 -7.54 5.15 9.19
CA SER A 109 -8.79 4.47 9.53
C SER A 109 -9.47 3.76 8.35
N GLY A 110 -9.03 4.03 7.11
CA GLY A 110 -9.66 3.53 5.89
C GLY A 110 -10.93 4.28 5.47
N LYS A 111 -11.41 5.25 6.25
CA LYS A 111 -12.63 6.03 5.98
C LYS A 111 -12.63 6.71 4.61
N LEU A 112 -11.47 7.18 4.16
CA LEU A 112 -11.32 7.92 2.90
C LEU A 112 -11.02 7.03 1.68
N TYR A 113 -10.79 5.73 1.89
CA TYR A 113 -10.24 4.85 0.87
C TYR A 113 -11.12 4.72 -0.38
N ALA A 114 -12.39 4.31 -0.19
CA ALA A 114 -13.26 3.91 -1.29
C ALA A 114 -13.53 5.04 -2.31
N GLU A 115 -13.58 6.29 -1.84
CA GLU A 115 -13.95 7.43 -2.66
C GLU A 115 -12.76 8.27 -3.12
N HIS A 116 -11.67 8.32 -2.35
CA HIS A 116 -10.61 9.31 -2.58
C HIS A 116 -9.29 8.71 -3.08
N PHE A 117 -9.21 7.38 -3.23
CA PHE A 117 -8.03 6.69 -3.76
C PHE A 117 -8.40 5.83 -4.98
N PRO A 118 -8.64 6.45 -6.15
CA PRO A 118 -9.12 5.74 -7.33
C PRO A 118 -8.01 5.06 -8.15
N LEU A 119 -6.74 5.30 -7.81
CA LEU A 119 -5.61 4.88 -8.64
C LEU A 119 -5.40 3.37 -8.63
N VAL A 120 -5.07 2.85 -9.81
CA VAL A 120 -4.74 1.45 -10.06
C VAL A 120 -3.30 1.13 -9.69
N ILE A 121 -3.01 -0.16 -9.45
CA ILE A 121 -1.65 -0.67 -9.24
C ILE A 121 -0.77 -0.40 -10.48
N TRP A 122 -1.37 -0.46 -11.67
CA TRP A 122 -0.71 -0.32 -12.97
C TRP A 122 -0.41 1.15 -13.34
N GLN A 123 0.39 1.83 -12.51
CA GLN A 123 0.83 3.21 -12.67
C GLN A 123 2.36 3.28 -12.88
N THR A 124 3.01 4.43 -12.63
CA THR A 124 4.48 4.50 -12.63
C THR A 124 5.10 3.52 -11.62
N GLY A 125 6.24 2.93 -11.97
CA GLY A 125 6.93 1.95 -11.11
C GLY A 125 7.45 2.52 -9.78
N SER A 126 7.67 3.84 -9.71
CA SER A 126 8.10 4.51 -8.47
C SER A 126 6.93 4.83 -7.51
N GLY A 127 5.69 4.54 -7.88
CA GLY A 127 4.51 4.84 -7.07
C GLY A 127 4.21 6.34 -6.90
N THR A 128 4.81 7.21 -7.73
CA THR A 128 4.68 8.67 -7.62
C THR A 128 3.23 9.15 -7.65
N GLN A 129 2.36 8.57 -8.49
CA GLN A 129 0.97 9.00 -8.54
C GLN A 129 0.20 8.63 -7.27
N THR A 130 0.44 7.46 -6.66
CA THR A 130 -0.14 7.12 -5.34
C THR A 130 0.42 7.99 -4.21
N ASN A 131 1.71 8.35 -4.25
CA ASN A 131 2.27 9.32 -3.30
C ASN A 131 1.55 10.66 -3.41
N MET A 132 1.38 11.16 -4.63
CA MET A 132 0.69 12.42 -4.87
C MET A 132 -0.80 12.35 -4.56
N ASN A 133 -1.48 11.24 -4.84
CA ASN A 133 -2.87 11.05 -4.43
C ASN A 133 -3.02 11.13 -2.92
N THR A 134 -2.12 10.49 -2.16
CA THR A 134 -2.11 10.61 -0.70
C THR A 134 -1.86 12.06 -0.25
N ASN A 135 -0.88 12.73 -0.87
CA ASN A 135 -0.57 14.12 -0.55
C ASN A 135 -1.75 15.06 -0.80
N GLU A 136 -2.41 14.95 -1.96
CA GLU A 136 -3.56 15.76 -2.35
C GLU A 136 -4.75 15.53 -1.40
N VAL A 137 -5.08 14.26 -1.10
CA VAL A 137 -6.18 13.90 -0.19
C VAL A 137 -5.95 14.46 1.20
N ILE A 138 -4.76 14.24 1.77
CA ILE A 138 -4.42 14.74 3.11
C ILE A 138 -4.39 16.27 3.12
N SER A 139 -3.82 16.90 2.09
CA SER A 139 -3.76 18.35 1.98
C SER A 139 -5.15 18.97 1.97
N ASN A 140 -6.04 18.47 1.11
CA ASN A 140 -7.39 18.99 0.97
C ASN A 140 -8.24 18.74 2.21
N ARG A 141 -8.11 17.57 2.84
CA ARG A 141 -8.80 17.29 4.10
C ARG A 141 -8.27 18.17 5.24
N ALA A 142 -6.97 18.43 5.30
CA ALA A 142 -6.38 19.34 6.28
C ALA A 142 -6.81 20.80 6.07
N ILE A 143 -6.92 21.25 4.81
CA ILE A 143 -7.48 22.57 4.47
C ILE A 143 -8.91 22.69 5.00
N GLU A 144 -9.75 21.68 4.75
CA GLU A 144 -11.14 21.67 5.22
C GLU A 144 -11.24 21.68 6.76
N ILE A 145 -10.39 20.90 7.45
CA ILE A 145 -10.28 20.94 8.93
C ILE A 145 -9.95 22.34 9.45
N LEU A 146 -9.18 23.12 8.68
CA LEU A 146 -8.79 24.49 9.00
C LEU A 146 -9.81 25.54 8.48
N GLY A 147 -10.93 25.12 7.90
CA GLY A 147 -11.97 26.00 7.36
C GLY A 147 -11.60 26.70 6.05
N GLY A 148 -10.61 26.18 5.31
CA GLY A 148 -10.21 26.72 4.01
C GLY A 148 -10.97 26.10 2.83
N THR A 149 -10.58 26.49 1.62
CA THR A 149 -11.24 26.07 0.38
C THR A 149 -10.49 24.91 -0.28
N LEU A 150 -11.20 23.81 -0.57
CA LEU A 150 -10.68 22.65 -1.30
C LEU A 150 -10.00 23.05 -2.62
N GLY A 151 -8.85 22.44 -2.92
CA GLY A 151 -8.07 22.69 -4.13
C GLY A 151 -7.23 23.97 -4.13
N SER A 152 -7.41 24.85 -3.13
CA SER A 152 -6.64 26.11 -3.02
C SER A 152 -5.16 25.91 -2.70
N LYS A 153 -4.79 24.71 -2.22
CA LYS A 153 -3.45 24.38 -1.71
C LYS A 153 -2.95 25.32 -0.59
N THR A 154 -3.87 26.00 0.08
CA THR A 154 -3.63 26.97 1.16
C THR A 154 -4.64 26.73 2.28
N PRO A 155 -4.23 26.70 3.56
CA PRO A 155 -2.86 26.89 4.07
C PRO A 155 -1.97 25.64 3.95
N VAL A 156 -2.52 24.50 3.51
CA VAL A 156 -1.77 23.24 3.38
C VAL A 156 -1.53 22.94 1.90
N HIS A 157 -0.26 22.81 1.53
CA HIS A 157 0.17 22.52 0.16
C HIS A 157 0.62 21.05 0.07
N PRO A 158 0.20 20.29 -0.96
CA PRO A 158 0.49 18.86 -1.02
C PRO A 158 1.99 18.54 -1.11
N ASN A 159 2.79 19.38 -1.78
CA ASN A 159 4.24 19.18 -1.86
C ASN A 159 4.99 19.82 -0.69
N ASP A 160 4.88 21.15 -0.55
CA ASP A 160 5.64 21.96 0.40
C ASP A 160 5.36 21.65 1.88
N HIS A 161 4.19 21.10 2.19
CA HIS A 161 3.79 20.74 3.55
C HIS A 161 3.63 19.23 3.73
N VAL A 162 2.72 18.57 2.99
CA VAL A 162 2.44 17.13 3.20
C VAL A 162 3.61 16.24 2.74
N ASN A 163 4.24 16.59 1.62
CA ASN A 163 5.43 15.90 1.08
C ASN A 163 6.75 16.56 1.50
N LYS A 164 6.75 17.42 2.52
CA LYS A 164 7.95 18.10 2.98
C LYS A 164 9.01 17.08 3.41
N SER A 165 10.24 17.25 2.91
CA SER A 165 11.40 16.39 3.18
C SER A 165 11.27 14.94 2.72
N GLN A 166 10.44 14.68 1.70
CA GLN A 166 10.13 13.36 1.18
C GLN A 166 10.24 13.30 -0.35
N SER A 167 10.43 12.10 -0.89
CA SER A 167 10.32 11.78 -2.32
C SER A 167 9.36 10.60 -2.51
N SER A 168 8.79 10.39 -3.71
CA SER A 168 8.09 9.11 -3.96
C SER A 168 9.04 7.91 -3.81
N ASN A 169 10.33 8.13 -4.11
CA ASN A 169 11.34 7.07 -4.18
C ASN A 169 11.78 6.53 -2.81
N ASP A 170 11.53 7.27 -1.73
CA ASP A 170 11.74 6.80 -0.37
C ASP A 170 10.42 6.54 0.37
N THR A 171 9.36 7.28 0.06
CA THR A 171 8.04 7.09 0.70
C THR A 171 7.28 5.85 0.23
N PHE A 172 7.24 5.57 -1.07
CA PHE A 172 6.49 4.44 -1.60
C PHE A 172 7.07 3.08 -1.13
N PRO A 173 8.40 2.79 -1.27
CA PRO A 173 8.97 1.56 -0.73
C PRO A 173 8.84 1.46 0.80
N THR A 174 8.90 2.59 1.52
CA THR A 174 8.63 2.60 2.97
C THR A 174 7.20 2.17 3.28
N ALA A 175 6.21 2.71 2.57
CA ALA A 175 4.82 2.31 2.75
C ALA A 175 4.58 0.84 2.35
N MET A 176 5.27 0.34 1.33
CA MET A 176 5.24 -1.09 0.98
C MET A 176 5.74 -1.95 2.13
N HIS A 177 6.92 -1.64 2.69
CA HIS A 177 7.48 -2.37 3.82
C HIS A 177 6.57 -2.36 5.05
N ILE A 178 5.99 -1.19 5.39
CA ILE A 178 5.03 -1.06 6.48
C ILE A 178 3.79 -1.92 6.22
N ALA A 179 3.21 -1.84 5.02
CA ALA A 179 2.01 -2.60 4.67
C ALA A 179 2.24 -4.12 4.77
N VAL A 180 3.35 -4.61 4.21
CA VAL A 180 3.71 -6.05 4.26
C VAL A 180 3.96 -6.49 5.70
N ALA A 181 4.69 -5.69 6.50
CA ALA A 181 4.98 -6.01 7.89
C ALA A 181 3.72 -6.10 8.74
N VAL A 182 2.76 -5.20 8.52
CA VAL A 182 1.46 -5.18 9.20
C VAL A 182 0.63 -6.40 8.80
N GLU A 183 0.49 -6.69 7.50
CA GLU A 183 -0.29 -7.83 7.02
C GLU A 183 0.28 -9.18 7.49
N ILE A 184 1.62 -9.31 7.52
CA ILE A 184 2.29 -10.53 8.03
C ILE A 184 1.96 -10.73 9.51
N ASN A 185 2.12 -9.70 10.34
CA ASN A 185 1.93 -9.80 11.79
C ASN A 185 0.47 -9.91 12.21
N GLN A 186 -0.44 -9.21 11.52
CA GLN A 186 -1.84 -9.12 11.94
C GLN A 186 -2.74 -10.17 11.32
N LYS A 187 -2.39 -10.70 10.13
CA LYS A 187 -3.22 -11.67 9.42
C LYS A 187 -2.51 -12.99 9.19
N LEU A 188 -1.36 -12.98 8.54
CA LEU A 188 -0.73 -14.21 8.06
C LEU A 188 -0.26 -15.10 9.22
N ILE A 189 0.60 -14.58 10.11
CA ILE A 189 1.16 -15.36 11.22
C ILE A 189 0.03 -15.90 12.12
N PRO A 190 -0.94 -15.07 12.58
CA PRO A 190 -2.05 -15.58 13.39
C PRO A 190 -2.87 -16.67 12.68
N SER A 191 -3.09 -16.55 11.37
CA SER A 191 -3.83 -17.55 10.59
C SER A 191 -3.06 -18.87 10.46
N LEU A 192 -1.74 -18.79 10.24
CA LEU A 192 -0.88 -19.98 10.20
C LEU A 192 -0.78 -20.65 11.57
N GLU A 193 -0.71 -19.88 12.65
CA GLU A 193 -0.70 -20.41 14.03
C GLU A 193 -2.02 -21.10 14.38
N ALA A 194 -3.15 -20.52 13.98
CA ALA A 194 -4.47 -21.14 14.16
C ALA A 194 -4.57 -22.47 13.39
N LEU A 195 -4.09 -22.51 12.14
CA LEU A 195 -4.04 -23.73 11.34
C LEU A 195 -3.10 -24.78 11.95
N HIS A 196 -1.91 -24.36 12.39
CA HIS A 196 -0.95 -25.23 13.09
C HIS A 196 -1.56 -25.85 14.34
N TYR A 197 -2.24 -25.06 15.18
CA TYR A 197 -2.93 -25.54 16.38
C TYR A 197 -4.02 -26.56 16.05
N ALA A 198 -4.87 -26.26 15.06
CA ALA A 198 -5.93 -27.19 14.63
C ALA A 198 -5.36 -28.52 14.10
N MET A 199 -4.29 -28.45 13.32
CA MET A 199 -3.60 -29.63 12.78
C MET A 199 -2.92 -30.44 13.89
N ASP A 200 -2.28 -29.82 14.89
CA ASP A 200 -1.67 -30.53 16.03
C ASP A 200 -2.72 -31.19 16.92
N LYS A 201 -3.89 -30.57 17.07
CA LYS A 201 -5.02 -31.21 17.76
C LYS A 201 -5.45 -32.48 17.02
N LYS A 202 -5.64 -32.41 15.69
CA LYS A 202 -6.01 -33.57 14.87
C LYS A 202 -4.93 -34.65 14.85
N ARG A 203 -3.66 -34.27 14.81
CA ARG A 203 -2.52 -35.17 14.96
C ARG A 203 -2.64 -36.05 16.21
N LYS A 204 -2.97 -35.45 17.36
CA LYS A 204 -3.16 -36.17 18.64
C LYS A 204 -4.39 -37.08 18.60
N GLU A 205 -5.51 -36.57 18.10
CA GLU A 205 -6.75 -37.34 17.95
C GLU A 205 -6.54 -38.58 17.05
N PHE A 206 -5.74 -38.46 16.00
CA PHE A 206 -5.51 -39.52 15.00
C PHE A 206 -4.36 -40.47 15.34
N ASN A 207 -3.70 -40.32 16.49
CA ASN A 207 -2.52 -41.10 16.85
C ASN A 207 -2.79 -42.61 17.00
N HIS A 208 -4.05 -43.01 17.18
CA HIS A 208 -4.45 -44.41 17.33
C HIS A 208 -4.90 -45.07 16.01
N ILE A 209 -5.08 -44.30 14.93
CA ILE A 209 -5.58 -44.82 13.64
C ILE A 209 -4.39 -45.30 12.82
N ILE A 210 -4.26 -46.62 12.63
CA ILE A 210 -3.22 -47.22 11.77
C ILE A 210 -3.71 -47.20 10.31
N LYS A 211 -2.85 -46.76 9.39
CA LYS A 211 -3.10 -46.75 7.94
C LYS A 211 -1.90 -47.29 7.15
N ILE A 212 -2.14 -47.64 5.89
CA ILE A 212 -1.07 -47.97 4.95
C ILE A 212 -0.33 -46.70 4.52
N GLY A 213 1.00 -46.71 4.61
CA GLY A 213 1.84 -45.65 4.03
C GLY A 213 1.86 -45.76 2.51
N ARG A 214 2.12 -44.64 1.82
CA ARG A 214 2.35 -44.64 0.37
C ARG A 214 3.60 -43.88 0.00
N THR A 215 4.47 -44.52 -0.76
CA THR A 215 5.64 -43.91 -1.41
C THR A 215 5.53 -44.13 -2.90
N HIS A 216 5.78 -43.10 -3.72
CA HIS A 216 5.47 -43.16 -5.17
C HIS A 216 4.02 -43.58 -5.45
N THR A 217 3.08 -43.20 -4.58
CA THR A 217 1.66 -43.60 -4.61
C THR A 217 1.37 -45.11 -4.49
N GLN A 218 2.40 -45.94 -4.29
CA GLN A 218 2.29 -47.37 -4.06
C GLN A 218 2.27 -47.69 -2.56
N ASP A 219 1.61 -48.78 -2.19
CA ASP A 219 1.52 -49.24 -0.80
C ASP A 219 2.91 -49.57 -0.22
N ALA A 220 3.12 -49.17 1.04
CA ALA A 220 4.39 -49.31 1.76
C ALA A 220 4.15 -49.88 3.18
N THR A 221 5.04 -49.59 4.14
CA THR A 221 4.85 -50.01 5.54
C THR A 221 3.81 -49.17 6.27
N PRO A 222 3.13 -49.71 7.32
CA PRO A 222 2.13 -48.96 8.08
C PRO A 222 2.71 -47.81 8.91
N LEU A 223 1.87 -46.81 9.16
CA LEU A 223 2.07 -45.72 10.11
C LEU A 223 0.72 -45.29 10.68
N THR A 224 0.72 -44.50 11.75
CA THR A 224 -0.52 -43.89 12.24
C THR A 224 -0.88 -42.65 11.41
N LEU A 225 -2.16 -42.34 11.29
CA LEU A 225 -2.63 -41.10 10.69
C LEU A 225 -2.12 -39.88 11.49
N GLY A 226 -1.91 -40.03 12.80
CA GLY A 226 -1.21 -39.04 13.62
C GLY A 226 0.24 -38.80 13.19
N GLN A 227 1.00 -39.84 12.81
CA GLN A 227 2.35 -39.67 12.27
C GLN A 227 2.34 -38.93 10.93
N GLU A 228 1.39 -39.21 10.04
CA GLU A 228 1.23 -38.47 8.78
C GLU A 228 0.96 -36.97 9.06
N PHE A 229 0.01 -36.67 9.95
CA PHE A 229 -0.31 -35.29 10.34
C PHE A 229 0.86 -34.58 11.04
N SER A 230 1.75 -35.31 11.71
CA SER A 230 2.94 -34.72 12.33
C SER A 230 3.88 -34.07 11.29
N GLY A 231 3.90 -34.59 10.06
CA GLY A 231 4.60 -33.98 8.93
C GLY A 231 4.01 -32.61 8.59
N TYR A 232 2.69 -32.52 8.45
CA TYR A 232 1.99 -31.25 8.14
C TYR A 232 2.16 -30.20 9.24
N VAL A 233 2.07 -30.61 10.51
CA VAL A 233 2.30 -29.73 11.66
C VAL A 233 3.72 -29.17 11.63
N THR A 234 4.72 -30.03 11.36
CA THR A 234 6.12 -29.60 11.27
C THR A 234 6.35 -28.64 10.09
N GLN A 235 5.74 -28.90 8.93
CA GLN A 235 5.80 -27.99 7.78
C GLN A 235 5.23 -26.60 8.13
N LEU A 236 4.06 -26.55 8.79
CA LEU A 236 3.46 -25.29 9.21
C LEU A 236 4.35 -24.53 10.22
N LYS A 237 4.92 -25.23 11.19
CA LYS A 237 5.86 -24.65 12.16
C LYS A 237 7.04 -23.99 11.43
N TYR A 238 7.71 -24.73 10.55
CA TYR A 238 8.85 -24.19 9.80
C TYR A 238 8.46 -23.09 8.80
N SER A 239 7.24 -23.10 8.26
CA SER A 239 6.73 -21.98 7.46
C SER A 239 6.55 -20.72 8.30
N ILE A 240 6.02 -20.82 9.51
CA ILE A 240 5.88 -19.68 10.44
C ILE A 240 7.26 -19.12 10.80
N ASP A 241 8.21 -20.00 11.15
CA ASP A 241 9.58 -19.60 11.52
C ASP A 241 10.26 -18.88 10.35
N ARG A 242 10.17 -19.43 9.13
CA ARG A 242 10.70 -18.79 7.91
C ARG A 242 10.14 -17.41 7.66
N VAL A 243 8.82 -17.22 7.80
CA VAL A 243 8.18 -15.90 7.64
C VAL A 243 8.72 -14.93 8.69
N ARG A 244 8.83 -15.35 9.96
CA ARG A 244 9.37 -14.52 11.04
C ARG A 244 10.81 -14.09 10.79
N ASP A 245 11.65 -14.96 10.24
CA ASP A 245 13.06 -14.66 9.93
C ASP A 245 13.23 -13.60 8.83
N THR A 246 12.18 -13.31 8.04
CA THR A 246 12.20 -12.22 7.06
C THR A 246 11.91 -10.85 7.68
N LEU A 247 11.20 -10.80 8.81
CA LEU A 247 10.69 -9.57 9.42
C LEU A 247 11.80 -8.57 9.82
N PRO A 248 12.93 -8.97 10.44
CA PRO A 248 13.97 -8.03 10.84
C PRO A 248 14.49 -7.18 9.68
N ARG A 249 14.55 -7.76 8.48
CA ARG A 249 14.98 -7.05 7.27
C ARG A 249 13.88 -6.18 6.66
N LEU A 250 12.62 -6.58 6.80
CA LEU A 250 11.47 -5.80 6.35
C LEU A 250 11.28 -4.51 7.17
N TYR A 251 11.73 -4.52 8.43
CA TYR A 251 11.63 -3.37 9.33
C TYR A 251 12.59 -2.22 9.02
N PHE A 252 13.52 -2.44 8.10
CA PHE A 252 14.38 -1.41 7.53
C PHE A 252 13.61 -0.59 6.50
N LEU A 253 13.49 0.72 6.75
CA LEU A 253 12.73 1.65 5.90
C LEU A 253 13.67 2.51 5.05
N ALA A 254 13.21 2.88 3.85
CA ALA A 254 13.96 3.70 2.89
C ALA A 254 13.85 5.22 3.16
N LEU A 255 12.86 5.62 3.98
CA LEU A 255 12.49 7.00 4.26
C LEU A 255 13.69 7.82 4.73
N GLY A 256 13.87 9.01 4.15
CA GLY A 256 15.05 9.86 4.39
C GLY A 256 16.12 9.74 3.31
N GLY A 257 16.06 8.69 2.48
CA GLY A 257 16.91 8.58 1.29
C GLY A 257 16.60 9.64 0.21
N THR A 258 15.40 10.21 0.19
CA THR A 258 14.92 11.20 -0.81
C THR A 258 15.00 10.68 -2.25
N ALA A 259 15.41 11.50 -3.23
CA ALA A 259 15.32 11.15 -4.65
C ALA A 259 16.24 10.00 -5.06
N VAL A 260 17.47 9.95 -4.53
CA VAL A 260 18.54 9.02 -4.96
C VAL A 260 19.33 8.39 -3.80
N GLY A 261 18.87 8.52 -2.54
CA GLY A 261 19.55 7.95 -1.36
C GLY A 261 20.59 8.85 -0.70
N THR A 262 20.71 10.11 -1.11
CA THR A 262 21.72 11.06 -0.61
C THR A 262 21.22 11.97 0.51
N ALA A 263 19.92 11.93 0.82
CA ALA A 263 19.28 12.84 1.77
C ALA A 263 19.50 14.35 1.43
N LEU A 264 19.60 14.71 0.14
CA LEU A 264 20.07 16.05 -0.27
C LEU A 264 19.10 17.19 0.07
N THR A 265 17.79 16.91 0.11
CA THR A 265 16.76 17.88 0.51
C THR A 265 16.35 17.75 1.97
N HIS A 266 17.21 17.12 2.78
CA HIS A 266 16.91 16.65 4.13
C HIS A 266 17.61 17.51 5.19
N CYS A 267 16.85 18.07 6.13
CA CYS A 267 17.37 18.91 7.22
C CYS A 267 17.17 18.31 8.62
N VAL A 268 16.78 17.03 8.73
CA VAL A 268 16.25 16.44 9.97
C VAL A 268 16.87 15.06 10.24
N PRO A 269 17.22 14.68 11.48
CA PRO A 269 17.58 13.30 11.82
C PRO A 269 16.30 12.44 12.00
N TRP A 270 16.10 11.40 11.18
CA TRP A 270 14.85 10.60 11.15
C TRP A 270 14.79 9.41 12.10
N SER A 271 15.72 9.32 13.06
CA SER A 271 15.65 8.35 14.16
C SER A 271 14.32 8.39 14.93
N ASN A 272 13.62 9.53 14.91
CA ASN A 272 12.32 9.73 15.57
C ASN A 272 11.08 9.29 14.75
N VAL A 273 11.15 9.12 13.42
CA VAL A 273 9.99 8.61 12.66
C VAL A 273 9.84 7.09 12.81
N CYS A 274 10.95 6.37 12.93
CA CYS A 274 10.91 4.94 13.25
C CYS A 274 10.27 4.68 14.62
N LEU A 275 10.28 5.67 15.54
CA LEU A 275 9.61 5.58 16.84
C LEU A 275 8.07 5.64 16.75
N PHE A 276 7.46 6.13 15.66
CA PHE A 276 6.00 6.05 15.52
C PHE A 276 5.51 4.66 15.09
N GLY A 277 6.32 3.92 14.34
CA GLY A 277 6.18 2.47 14.20
C GLY A 277 6.46 1.70 15.49
N ALA A 278 7.01 2.34 16.53
CA ALA A 278 7.24 1.72 17.83
C ALA A 278 5.98 1.70 18.72
N ARG A 279 4.87 2.37 18.35
CA ARG A 279 3.55 2.04 18.95
C ARG A 279 3.03 0.67 18.51
N SER A 280 3.57 0.11 17.42
CA SER A 280 3.42 -1.29 17.00
C SER A 280 4.62 -2.18 17.36
N GLY A 281 5.73 -1.62 17.86
CA GLY A 281 6.79 -2.37 18.57
C GLY A 281 7.97 -2.91 17.74
N TYR A 282 8.11 -2.62 16.44
CA TYR A 282 9.02 -3.43 15.59
C TYR A 282 9.96 -2.69 14.59
N LEU A 283 9.82 -1.39 14.32
CA LEU A 283 10.57 -0.75 13.22
C LEU A 283 11.95 -0.20 13.61
N LYS A 284 12.95 -0.30 12.71
CA LYS A 284 14.32 0.20 12.90
C LYS A 284 14.81 0.99 11.68
N GLU A 285 15.60 2.03 11.92
CA GLU A 285 16.26 2.81 10.86
C GLU A 285 17.35 1.98 10.15
N THR A 286 17.53 2.22 8.86
CA THR A 286 18.61 1.63 8.08
C THR A 286 19.94 2.33 8.39
N GLN A 287 20.99 1.57 8.69
CA GLN A 287 22.32 2.14 8.93
C GLN A 287 23.00 2.67 7.66
N ASN A 288 22.45 2.37 6.47
CA ASN A 288 22.89 2.88 5.18
C ASN A 288 21.70 3.51 4.46
N GLY A 289 21.61 4.84 4.44
CA GLY A 289 20.63 5.58 3.61
C GLY A 289 20.85 5.43 2.10
N GLY A 290 21.92 4.74 1.69
CA GLY A 290 22.27 4.49 0.30
C GLY A 290 21.43 3.39 -0.34
N TYR A 291 20.82 3.72 -1.48
CA TYR A 291 20.42 2.79 -2.55
C TYR A 291 19.31 1.75 -2.28
N LEU A 292 18.57 1.80 -1.18
CA LEU A 292 17.43 0.89 -0.95
C LEU A 292 16.20 1.17 -1.83
N GLY A 293 16.04 2.37 -2.37
CA GLY A 293 14.92 2.72 -3.25
C GLY A 293 14.89 1.93 -4.57
N TYR A 294 15.91 1.13 -4.88
CA TYR A 294 16.06 0.42 -6.16
C TYR A 294 16.10 -1.12 -6.07
N SER A 295 16.35 -1.71 -4.89
CA SER A 295 16.49 -3.17 -4.77
C SER A 295 15.26 -3.81 -4.12
N GLY A 296 14.33 -4.34 -4.92
CA GLY A 296 13.19 -5.16 -4.45
C GLY A 296 13.59 -6.54 -3.87
N ASP A 297 14.84 -6.71 -3.43
CA ASP A 297 15.37 -8.01 -2.99
C ASP A 297 14.78 -8.46 -1.64
N PHE A 298 14.29 -7.52 -0.82
CA PHE A 298 13.53 -7.85 0.39
C PHE A 298 12.23 -8.54 0.05
N GLU A 299 11.47 -7.97 -0.89
CA GLU A 299 10.22 -8.52 -1.36
C GLU A 299 10.46 -9.90 -1.98
N LYS A 300 11.49 -10.07 -2.79
CA LYS A 300 11.85 -11.38 -3.35
C LYS A 300 12.15 -12.43 -2.27
N ASN A 301 12.76 -12.05 -1.14
CA ASN A 301 13.01 -12.97 -0.02
C ASN A 301 11.73 -13.33 0.75
N VAL A 302 10.81 -12.36 0.93
CA VAL A 302 9.49 -12.60 1.54
C VAL A 302 8.61 -13.46 0.63
N TRP A 303 8.58 -13.20 -0.68
CA TRP A 303 7.81 -14.01 -1.63
C TRP A 303 8.45 -15.38 -1.87
N GLY A 304 9.78 -15.43 -1.87
CA GLY A 304 10.55 -16.67 -1.99
C GLY A 304 10.31 -17.65 -0.84
N THR A 305 9.92 -17.17 0.35
CA THR A 305 9.52 -18.05 1.47
C THR A 305 8.20 -18.76 1.22
N PHE A 306 7.33 -18.25 0.34
CA PHE A 306 6.13 -18.96 -0.11
C PHE A 306 6.39 -19.90 -1.29
N CYS A 307 7.25 -19.51 -2.23
CA CYS A 307 7.54 -20.29 -3.44
C CYS A 307 8.59 -21.40 -3.25
N SER A 308 9.26 -21.48 -2.10
CA SER A 308 10.22 -22.54 -1.77
C SER A 308 9.53 -23.75 -1.12
N HIS A 309 8.69 -24.44 -1.91
CA HIS A 309 8.20 -25.80 -1.64
C HIS A 309 8.07 -26.56 -2.96
#